data_AF-A0A327WB48-F1
#
_entry.id   AF-A0A327WB48-F1
#
_cell.length_a   1.000
_cell.length_b   1.000
_cell.length_c   1.000
_cell.angle_alpha   90.00
_cell.angle_beta   90.00
_cell.angle_gamma   90.00
#
_symmetry.space_group_name_H-M   'P 1'
#
loop_
_entity.id
_entity.type
_entity.pdbx_description
1 polymer ?
#
loop_
_entity_poly.entity_id
_entity_poly.type
_entity_poly.pdbx_seq_one_letter_code
_entity_poly.pdbx_strand_id
1 'polypeptide(L)'
;MRAYFVLLCGLVLSTFTAFSQEMQKTIKFPPNYKVGDYVTFLSAKAESAAASGFYEISVSCLRGNHASASVHLVSTSHGNPGIWREAGKINSNPYGATEKNAFTVDVMGEGYSCKMRIRATGVYGDNDTMVIHIKVASRAMTFSWTEIFENGTETAVVPRAPMTADWNLWVGNPVYPDAAKIALKADVNGNVGIGTENPSEKLSVAGTVLAKKVKVTATGWPDYVFDAGYSLPSLQQVEQYIKANNHLPEVPSAAEVATNGQDLGEMNKVLLKKIEELTLYLIHQQQKYDEEIAGLKKEVEKLKKK
;
A
#
# COMPACT_ATOMS: atom_id res chain seq x y z
N MET A 1 -15.23 -22.93 77.59
CA MET A 1 -14.94 -21.62 77.00
C MET A 1 -14.69 -21.82 75.51
N ARG A 2 -15.66 -21.53 74.63
CA ARG A 2 -15.50 -21.56 73.17
C ARG A 2 -15.24 -20.14 72.71
N ALA A 3 -14.04 -19.86 72.22
CA ALA A 3 -13.66 -18.55 71.69
C ALA A 3 -14.25 -18.38 70.28
N TYR A 4 -15.13 -17.39 70.12
CA TYR A 4 -15.61 -16.95 68.81
C TYR A 4 -14.53 -16.07 68.18
N PHE A 5 -13.93 -16.53 67.08
CA PHE A 5 -13.12 -15.68 66.21
C PHE A 5 -14.08 -14.87 65.32
N VAL A 6 -14.25 -13.59 65.63
CA VAL A 6 -14.93 -12.64 64.76
C VAL A 6 -13.94 -12.23 63.68
N LEU A 7 -14.17 -12.66 62.44
CA LEU A 7 -13.41 -12.22 61.29
C LEU A 7 -13.88 -10.80 60.92
N LEU A 8 -13.12 -9.78 61.32
CA LEU A 8 -13.34 -8.41 60.82
C LEU A 8 -12.89 -8.38 59.35
N CYS A 9 -13.85 -8.42 58.43
CA CYS A 9 -13.61 -8.17 57.02
C CYS A 9 -13.40 -6.65 56.85
N GLY A 10 -12.13 -6.22 56.81
CA GLY A 10 -11.76 -4.84 56.51
C GLY A 10 -12.14 -4.52 55.06
N LEU A 11 -13.20 -3.75 54.87
CA LEU A 11 -13.58 -3.21 53.58
C LEU A 11 -12.51 -2.16 53.18
N VAL A 12 -11.51 -2.57 52.41
CA VAL A 12 -10.55 -1.62 51.81
C VAL A 12 -11.30 -0.87 50.72
N LEU A 13 -11.76 0.34 51.04
CA LEU A 13 -12.36 1.25 50.07
C LEU A 13 -11.22 1.83 49.21
N SER A 14 -10.79 1.09 48.18
CA SER A 14 -9.85 1.62 47.19
C SER A 14 -10.57 2.69 46.38
N THR A 15 -10.20 3.96 46.60
CA THR A 15 -10.65 5.07 45.77
C THR A 15 -10.05 4.92 44.38
N PHE A 16 -10.85 4.46 43.41
CA PHE A 16 -10.48 4.51 42.01
C PHE A 16 -10.62 5.95 41.52
N THR A 17 -9.51 6.68 41.40
CA THR A 17 -9.49 7.92 40.61
C THR A 17 -9.62 7.56 39.13
N ALA A 18 -10.80 7.79 38.56
CA ALA A 18 -11.00 7.68 37.12
C ALA A 18 -10.24 8.82 36.42
N PHE A 19 -9.21 8.48 35.65
CA PHE A 19 -8.49 9.45 34.82
C PHE A 19 -9.33 9.80 33.59
N SER A 20 -9.37 11.09 33.24
CA SER A 20 -10.04 11.54 32.01
C SER A 20 -9.47 10.79 30.82
N GLN A 21 -10.32 10.23 29.97
CA GLN A 21 -9.91 9.60 28.71
C GLN A 21 -9.86 10.62 27.56
N GLU A 22 -10.15 11.89 27.83
CA GLU A 22 -10.09 12.96 26.86
C GLU A 22 -9.27 14.13 27.37
N MET A 23 -8.60 14.82 26.45
CA MET A 23 -7.86 16.05 26.71
C MET A 23 -8.15 17.05 25.58
N GLN A 24 -8.33 18.33 25.94
CA GLN A 24 -8.50 19.41 25.00
C GLN A 24 -7.36 20.42 25.17
N LYS A 25 -6.78 20.85 24.06
CA LYS A 25 -5.70 21.82 24.03
C LYS A 25 -5.93 22.86 22.95
N THR A 26 -5.49 24.08 23.22
CA THR A 26 -5.32 25.10 22.18
C THR A 26 -3.84 25.43 22.09
N ILE A 27 -3.29 25.36 20.88
CA ILE A 27 -1.91 25.75 20.58
C ILE A 27 -1.90 26.96 19.65
N LYS A 28 -0.77 27.66 19.62
CA LYS A 28 -0.58 28.86 18.80
C LYS A 28 0.70 28.73 17.99
N PHE A 29 0.61 28.96 16.70
CA PHE A 29 1.76 29.19 15.84
C PHE A 29 1.98 30.69 15.70
N PRO A 30 3.23 31.18 15.86
CA PRO A 30 3.51 32.61 15.78
C PRO A 30 3.25 33.15 14.36
N PRO A 31 3.09 34.48 14.20
CA PRO A 31 3.11 35.11 12.89
C PRO A 31 4.32 34.66 12.06
N ASN A 32 4.13 34.52 10.75
CA ASN A 32 5.17 34.16 9.79
C ASN A 32 5.84 32.79 9.97
N TYR A 33 5.22 31.85 10.72
CA TYR A 33 5.70 30.47 10.86
C TYR A 33 6.04 29.81 9.52
N LYS A 34 7.03 28.93 9.52
CA LYS A 34 7.59 28.30 8.32
C LYS A 34 7.20 26.83 8.23
N VAL A 35 7.33 26.27 7.03
CA VAL A 35 7.25 24.82 6.83
C VAL A 35 8.30 24.15 7.70
N GLY A 36 7.89 23.15 8.47
CA GLY A 36 8.73 22.45 9.43
C GLY A 36 8.52 22.91 10.87
N ASP A 37 8.03 24.13 11.11
CA ASP A 37 7.74 24.59 12.47
C ASP A 37 6.73 23.67 13.14
N TYR A 38 6.96 23.33 14.40
CA TYR A 38 6.09 22.45 15.17
C TYR A 38 5.87 22.94 16.60
N VAL A 39 4.77 22.47 17.18
CA VAL A 39 4.44 22.61 18.59
C VAL A 39 4.11 21.22 19.14
N THR A 40 4.96 20.70 20.02
CA THR A 40 4.68 19.52 20.84
C THR A 40 3.84 19.97 22.02
N PHE A 41 2.68 19.35 22.20
CA PHE A 41 1.65 19.87 23.10
C PHE A 41 1.23 18.88 24.19
N LEU A 42 1.51 17.58 23.99
CA LEU A 42 1.03 16.52 24.86
C LEU A 42 1.95 15.31 24.84
N SER A 43 2.08 14.67 26.00
CA SER A 43 2.44 13.26 26.13
C SER A 43 1.33 12.51 26.86
N ALA A 44 0.89 11.39 26.30
CA ALA A 44 -0.07 10.49 26.92
C ALA A 44 0.65 9.23 27.39
N LYS A 45 0.47 8.83 28.66
CA LYS A 45 1.06 7.62 29.22
C LYS A 45 -0.01 6.54 29.33
N ALA A 46 0.20 5.41 28.66
CA ALA A 46 -0.65 4.22 28.80
C ALA A 46 -0.59 3.65 30.21
N GLU A 47 -1.66 2.97 30.64
CA GLU A 47 -1.75 2.32 31.97
C GLU A 47 -0.69 1.24 32.21
N SER A 48 -0.34 0.51 31.16
CA SER A 48 0.72 -0.49 31.23
C SER A 48 1.26 -0.79 29.83
N ALA A 49 2.31 -1.63 29.78
CA ALA A 49 2.84 -2.20 28.54
C ALA A 49 1.77 -2.87 27.66
N ALA A 50 0.84 -3.56 28.30
CA ALA A 50 -0.21 -4.31 27.64
C ALA A 50 -1.34 -3.42 27.11
N ALA A 51 -1.52 -2.23 27.70
CA ALA A 51 -2.57 -1.30 27.25
C ALA A 51 -2.19 -0.62 25.93
N SER A 52 -0.90 -0.31 25.74
CA SER A 52 -0.38 0.46 24.60
C SER A 52 -1.14 1.79 24.40
N GLY A 53 -0.68 2.63 23.49
CA GLY A 53 -1.37 3.89 23.18
C GLY A 53 -2.30 3.71 21.99
N PHE A 54 -3.58 4.05 22.13
CA PHE A 54 -4.49 4.17 21.00
C PHE A 54 -5.35 5.43 21.15
N TYR A 55 -5.21 6.36 20.20
CA TYR A 55 -5.72 7.71 20.33
C TYR A 55 -6.43 8.16 19.05
N GLU A 56 -7.53 8.88 19.25
CA GLU A 56 -8.19 9.69 18.23
C GLU A 56 -7.81 11.16 18.47
N ILE A 57 -7.19 11.80 17.48
CA ILE A 57 -6.71 13.18 17.55
C ILE A 57 -7.52 14.00 16.55
N SER A 58 -8.42 14.81 17.07
CA SER A 58 -9.23 15.75 16.31
C SER A 58 -8.58 17.12 16.37
N VAL A 59 -8.37 17.73 15.21
CA VAL A 59 -7.75 19.04 15.10
C VAL A 59 -8.67 19.95 14.30
N SER A 60 -8.81 21.21 14.74
CA SER A 60 -9.50 22.25 13.98
C SER A 60 -8.76 23.58 14.08
N CYS A 61 -8.81 24.37 13.02
CA CYS A 61 -8.23 25.70 12.97
C CYS A 61 -9.08 26.63 12.12
N LEU A 62 -9.00 27.92 12.43
CA LEU A 62 -9.63 29.00 11.69
C LEU A 62 -8.57 30.03 11.30
N ARG A 63 -8.57 30.45 10.03
CA ARG A 63 -7.77 31.59 9.53
C ARG A 63 -8.66 32.50 8.71
N GLY A 64 -8.90 33.72 9.18
CA GLY A 64 -9.90 34.61 8.58
C GLY A 64 -11.28 33.92 8.53
N ASN A 65 -11.86 33.81 7.33
CA ASN A 65 -13.15 33.15 7.09
C ASN A 65 -13.06 31.65 6.77
N HIS A 66 -11.88 31.03 6.92
CA HIS A 66 -11.65 29.63 6.53
C HIS A 66 -11.47 28.72 7.74
N ALA A 67 -12.34 27.71 7.85
CA ALA A 67 -12.26 26.64 8.83
C ALA A 67 -11.67 25.38 8.19
N SER A 68 -10.74 24.72 8.89
CA SER A 68 -10.28 23.39 8.53
C SER A 68 -10.31 22.49 9.77
N ALA A 69 -10.63 21.22 9.57
CA ALA A 69 -10.61 20.21 10.62
C ALA A 69 -10.30 18.83 10.07
N SER A 70 -9.71 17.97 10.89
CA SER A 70 -9.41 16.57 10.56
C SER A 70 -9.39 15.72 11.82
N VAL A 71 -9.54 14.40 11.64
CA VAL A 71 -9.43 13.40 12.71
C VAL A 71 -8.39 12.36 12.30
N HIS A 72 -7.52 12.00 13.22
CA HIS A 72 -6.43 11.04 13.01
C HIS A 72 -6.50 9.94 14.06
N LEU A 73 -6.36 8.68 13.62
CA LEU A 73 -6.22 7.54 14.52
C LEU A 73 -4.75 7.16 14.62
N VAL A 74 -4.26 7.02 15.85
CA VAL A 74 -2.86 6.73 16.14
C VAL A 74 -2.76 5.55 17.09
N SER A 75 -1.90 4.60 16.74
CA SER A 75 -1.48 3.52 17.62
C SER A 75 0.02 3.63 17.93
N THR A 76 0.38 3.37 19.19
CA THR A 76 1.78 3.28 19.64
C THR A 76 1.95 2.06 20.53
N SER A 77 2.97 1.25 20.27
CA SER A 77 3.37 0.12 21.12
C SER A 77 4.44 0.52 22.13
N HIS A 78 4.54 -0.23 23.23
CA HIS A 78 5.62 -0.10 24.19
C HIS A 78 7.02 -0.35 23.59
N GLY A 79 7.08 -1.05 22.46
CA GLY A 79 8.31 -1.31 21.70
C GLY A 79 8.64 -0.24 20.66
N ASN A 80 7.94 0.89 20.62
CA ASN A 80 8.21 1.94 19.64
C ASN A 80 9.63 2.55 19.85
N PRO A 81 10.36 2.85 18.75
CA PRO A 81 11.78 3.23 18.82
C PRO A 81 12.03 4.70 19.21
N GLY A 82 11.04 5.43 19.73
CA GLY A 82 11.23 6.85 20.10
C GLY A 82 11.48 7.77 18.90
N ILE A 83 10.86 7.50 17.75
CA ILE A 83 10.97 8.35 16.54
C ILE A 83 9.64 9.05 16.23
N TRP A 84 9.71 10.27 15.71
CA TRP A 84 8.55 10.97 15.19
C TRP A 84 8.02 10.30 13.93
N ARG A 85 6.71 10.14 13.85
CA ARG A 85 6.02 9.62 12.68
C ARG A 85 4.78 10.45 12.35
N GLU A 86 4.52 10.64 11.07
CA GLU A 86 3.39 11.39 10.54
C GLU A 86 2.12 10.51 10.58
N ALA A 87 1.16 10.86 11.43
CA ALA A 87 -0.13 10.15 11.52
C ALA A 87 -1.10 10.55 10.40
N GLY A 88 -1.00 11.78 9.93
CA GLY A 88 -1.77 12.27 8.81
C GLY A 88 -1.80 13.79 8.74
N LYS A 89 -2.11 14.28 7.56
CA LYS A 89 -2.14 15.71 7.26
C LYS A 89 -3.56 16.27 7.42
N ILE A 90 -3.65 17.48 7.96
CA ILE A 90 -4.88 18.26 8.00
C ILE A 90 -5.14 18.78 6.59
N ASN A 91 -6.37 18.60 6.10
CA ASN A 91 -6.85 18.84 4.73
C ASN A 91 -6.07 19.87 3.91
N SER A 92 -5.93 19.60 2.61
CA SER A 92 -5.42 20.54 1.63
C SER A 92 -6.28 21.80 1.63
N ASN A 93 -5.68 22.96 1.94
CA ASN A 93 -6.34 24.25 1.82
C ASN A 93 -5.94 24.85 0.45
N PRO A 94 -6.83 24.85 -0.56
CA PRO A 94 -6.49 25.32 -1.90
C PRO A 94 -6.35 26.85 -2.01
N TYR A 95 -6.53 27.61 -0.91
CA TYR A 95 -6.43 29.07 -0.93
C TYR A 95 -4.96 29.53 -1.01
N GLY A 96 -4.58 30.13 -2.14
CA GLY A 96 -3.24 30.70 -2.38
C GLY A 96 -2.18 29.71 -2.90
N ALA A 97 -2.46 28.41 -2.91
CA ALA A 97 -1.70 27.40 -3.64
C ALA A 97 -2.53 26.12 -3.80
N THR A 98 -2.50 25.52 -4.98
CA THR A 98 -3.06 24.18 -5.22
C THR A 98 -2.34 23.16 -4.33
N GLU A 99 -3.09 22.28 -3.67
CA GLU A 99 -2.59 21.03 -3.05
C GLU A 99 -1.68 21.14 -1.80
N LYS A 100 -1.70 22.25 -1.05
CA LYS A 100 -0.90 22.34 0.18
C LYS A 100 -1.72 22.00 1.43
N ASN A 101 -1.36 20.89 2.08
CA ASN A 101 -1.82 20.58 3.43
C ASN A 101 -1.22 21.57 4.42
N ALA A 102 -2.03 22.15 5.32
CA ALA A 102 -1.55 23.22 6.20
C ALA A 102 -0.64 22.67 7.30
N PHE A 103 -1.12 21.63 7.98
CA PHE A 103 -0.48 21.04 9.14
C PHE A 103 -0.54 19.52 9.07
N THR A 104 0.23 18.88 9.93
CA THR A 104 0.20 17.45 10.15
C THR A 104 0.23 17.13 11.63
N VAL A 105 -0.37 15.99 12.00
CA VAL A 105 -0.21 15.40 13.32
C VAL A 105 0.97 14.44 13.25
N ASP A 106 2.01 14.73 14.02
CA ASP A 106 3.09 13.77 14.25
C ASP A 106 2.99 13.19 15.66
N VAL A 107 3.36 11.92 15.79
CA VAL A 107 3.36 11.18 17.04
C VAL A 107 4.65 10.42 17.24
N MET A 108 5.06 10.26 18.49
CA MET A 108 6.24 9.53 18.88
C MET A 108 5.90 8.64 20.07
N GLY A 109 5.87 7.33 19.83
CA GLY A 109 5.83 6.33 20.89
C GLY A 109 7.23 6.11 21.47
N GLU A 110 7.36 6.15 22.78
CA GLU A 110 8.60 5.91 23.53
C GLU A 110 8.24 5.19 24.83
N GLY A 111 8.52 3.89 24.90
CA GLY A 111 8.04 3.05 25.99
C GLY A 111 6.51 3.16 26.14
N TYR A 112 6.02 3.43 27.34
CA TYR A 112 4.58 3.56 27.62
C TYR A 112 4.01 4.95 27.31
N SER A 113 4.76 5.83 26.64
CA SER A 113 4.35 7.22 26.38
C SER A 113 4.20 7.48 24.89
N CYS A 114 3.20 8.30 24.54
CA CYS A 114 2.98 8.81 23.19
C CYS A 114 3.02 10.34 23.22
N LYS A 115 4.10 10.93 22.70
CA LYS A 115 4.22 12.37 22.49
C LYS A 115 3.52 12.76 21.19
N MET A 116 2.87 13.91 21.18
CA MET A 116 2.08 14.41 20.06
C MET A 116 2.48 15.85 19.75
N ARG A 117 2.65 16.15 18.47
CA ARG A 117 2.92 17.51 17.98
C ARG A 117 2.11 17.81 16.73
N ILE A 118 1.83 19.10 16.53
CA ILE A 118 1.35 19.62 15.25
C ILE A 118 2.54 20.26 14.54
N ARG A 119 2.73 19.95 13.25
CA ARG A 119 3.80 20.52 12.42
C ARG A 119 3.27 21.15 11.14
N ALA A 120 3.79 22.31 10.75
CA ALA A 120 3.44 22.99 9.51
C ALA A 120 4.06 22.29 8.30
N THR A 121 3.26 22.00 7.26
CA THR A 121 3.73 21.22 6.08
C THR A 121 3.55 21.89 4.73
N GLY A 122 2.76 22.96 4.63
CA GLY A 122 2.49 23.56 3.31
C GLY A 122 1.96 24.99 3.31
N VAL A 123 1.43 25.50 4.42
CA VAL A 123 0.96 26.90 4.52
C VAL A 123 1.97 27.68 5.35
N TYR A 124 2.51 28.77 4.78
CA TYR A 124 3.31 29.73 5.55
C TYR A 124 2.39 30.58 6.44
N GLY A 125 2.91 30.95 7.61
CA GLY A 125 2.25 31.90 8.48
C GLY A 125 2.02 33.24 7.81
N ASP A 126 0.89 33.85 8.17
CA ASP A 126 0.60 35.25 7.84
C ASP A 126 1.16 36.18 8.91
N ASN A 127 0.83 37.47 8.82
CA ASN A 127 1.07 38.44 9.88
C ASN A 127 0.30 38.14 11.18
N ASP A 128 -0.67 37.23 11.16
CA ASP A 128 -1.47 36.85 12.31
C ASP A 128 -1.01 35.54 12.97
N THR A 129 -1.24 35.44 14.28
CA THR A 129 -1.06 34.21 15.05
C THR A 129 -2.11 33.19 14.62
N MET A 130 -1.67 31.98 14.27
CA MET A 130 -2.58 30.87 13.95
C MET A 130 -2.95 30.11 15.23
N VAL A 131 -4.25 29.96 15.47
CA VAL A 131 -4.79 29.20 16.60
C VAL A 131 -5.28 27.84 16.12
N ILE A 132 -4.85 26.78 16.81
CA ILE A 132 -5.26 25.40 16.53
C ILE A 132 -5.87 24.81 17.79
N HIS A 133 -7.11 24.33 17.67
CA HIS A 133 -7.83 23.62 18.71
C HIS A 133 -7.67 22.12 18.48
N ILE A 134 -7.40 21.39 19.55
CA ILE A 134 -7.06 19.97 19.52
C ILE A 134 -7.89 19.26 20.59
N LYS A 135 -8.52 18.15 20.22
CA LYS A 135 -9.10 17.18 21.15
C LYS A 135 -8.40 15.85 20.93
N VAL A 136 -7.88 15.28 22.00
CA VAL A 136 -7.31 13.92 22.01
C VAL A 136 -8.21 13.04 22.86
N ALA A 137 -8.73 11.96 22.28
CA ALA A 137 -9.50 10.95 22.99
C ALA A 137 -8.75 9.62 22.98
N SER A 138 -8.52 9.06 24.16
CA SER A 138 -8.03 7.70 24.32
C SER A 138 -9.12 6.72 23.89
N ARG A 139 -8.72 5.76 23.05
CA ARG A 139 -9.51 4.60 22.64
C ARG A 139 -8.99 3.31 23.31
N ALA A 140 -7.93 3.43 24.11
CA ALA A 140 -7.40 2.42 25.03
C ALA A 140 -7.39 2.97 26.47
N MET A 141 -6.63 2.35 27.38
CA MET A 141 -6.50 2.79 28.78
C MET A 141 -5.30 3.73 28.96
N THR A 142 -5.59 5.02 29.17
CA THR A 142 -4.57 6.03 29.47
C THR A 142 -4.53 6.32 30.97
N PHE A 143 -3.32 6.30 31.54
CA PHE A 143 -3.04 6.57 32.96
C PHE A 143 -2.88 8.04 33.26
N SER A 144 -2.11 8.76 32.43
CA SER A 144 -1.87 10.18 32.66
C SER A 144 -1.64 10.93 31.37
N TRP A 145 -1.96 12.22 31.43
CA TRP A 145 -1.69 13.20 30.38
C TRP A 145 -0.69 14.21 30.95
N THR A 146 0.36 14.49 30.20
CA THR A 146 1.36 15.49 30.55
C THR A 146 1.37 16.53 29.44
N GLU A 147 1.01 17.77 29.77
CA GLU A 147 1.14 18.86 28.82
C GLU A 147 2.61 19.15 28.54
N ILE A 148 2.92 19.41 27.27
CA ILE A 148 4.27 19.76 26.82
C ILE A 148 4.18 21.12 26.15
N PHE A 149 5.23 21.93 26.30
CA PHE A 149 5.36 23.24 25.67
C PHE A 149 6.72 23.33 24.98
N GLU A 150 6.90 22.54 23.93
CA GLU A 150 8.13 22.50 23.16
C GLU A 150 7.86 22.89 21.72
N ASN A 151 8.56 23.91 21.25
CA ASN A 151 8.48 24.40 19.88
C ASN A 151 9.83 24.17 19.19
N GLY A 152 9.80 24.01 17.88
CA GLY A 152 11.02 23.88 17.08
C GLY A 152 10.70 23.81 15.60
N THR A 153 11.70 23.43 14.82
CA THR A 153 11.58 23.28 13.37
C THR A 153 12.13 21.91 12.98
N GLU A 154 11.34 21.15 12.22
CA GLU A 154 11.71 19.87 11.65
C GLU A 154 11.71 19.98 10.12
N THR A 155 12.88 19.89 9.52
CA THR A 155 13.07 19.98 8.07
C THR A 155 13.31 18.62 7.42
N ALA A 156 13.58 17.58 8.23
CA ALA A 156 13.74 16.23 7.72
C ALA A 156 12.39 15.61 7.33
N VAL A 157 12.46 14.60 6.45
CA VAL A 157 11.30 13.79 6.09
C VAL A 157 10.91 12.94 7.30
N VAL A 158 9.70 13.16 7.82
CA VAL A 158 9.12 12.37 8.91
C VAL A 158 8.41 11.15 8.30
N PRO A 159 8.79 9.91 8.68
CA PRO A 159 8.15 8.70 8.14
C PRO A 159 6.70 8.58 8.59
N ARG A 160 5.87 7.83 7.86
CA ARG A 160 4.45 7.65 8.22
C ARG A 160 4.28 6.75 9.45
N ALA A 161 3.29 7.06 10.28
CA ALA A 161 2.91 6.20 11.40
C ALA A 161 2.12 4.99 10.87
N PRO A 162 2.52 3.74 11.17
CA PRO A 162 1.67 2.60 10.89
C PRO A 162 0.43 2.68 11.81
N MET A 163 -0.75 2.44 11.25
CA MET A 163 -1.98 2.38 12.05
C MET A 163 -2.12 1.03 12.76
N THR A 164 -1.62 -0.03 12.15
CA THR A 164 -1.62 -1.42 12.62
C THR A 164 -0.45 -2.19 11.99
N ALA A 165 -0.11 -3.35 12.52
CA ALA A 165 0.84 -4.27 11.89
C ALA A 165 0.19 -4.96 10.68
N ASP A 166 -1.01 -5.50 10.84
CA ASP A 166 -1.83 -6.04 9.76
C ASP A 166 -3.30 -5.70 9.97
N TRP A 167 -4.10 -5.87 8.93
CA TRP A 167 -5.55 -5.67 8.98
C TRP A 167 -6.26 -6.79 8.22
N ASN A 168 -7.22 -7.44 8.87
CA ASN A 168 -7.92 -8.60 8.33
C ASN A 168 -9.44 -8.36 8.35
N LEU A 169 -10.10 -8.61 7.23
CA LEU A 169 -11.55 -8.70 7.13
C LEU A 169 -11.98 -10.17 7.13
N TRP A 170 -12.54 -10.62 8.24
CA TRP A 170 -13.14 -11.94 8.40
C TRP A 170 -14.63 -11.88 8.13
N VAL A 171 -15.13 -12.75 7.27
CA VAL A 171 -16.55 -12.81 6.90
C VAL A 171 -17.12 -14.19 7.20
N GLY A 172 -18.35 -14.23 7.69
CA GLY A 172 -19.05 -15.45 8.03
C GLY A 172 -20.51 -15.15 8.31
N ASN A 173 -21.30 -16.20 8.55
CA ASN A 173 -22.68 -16.04 8.96
C ASN A 173 -22.80 -16.31 10.47
N PRO A 174 -23.15 -15.32 11.30
CA PRO A 174 -23.22 -15.50 12.76
C PRO A 174 -24.34 -16.45 13.22
N VAL A 175 -25.25 -16.86 12.32
CA VAL A 175 -26.33 -17.83 12.62
C VAL A 175 -25.84 -19.28 12.49
N TYR A 176 -24.80 -19.54 11.70
CA TYR A 176 -24.31 -20.89 11.41
C TYR A 176 -23.00 -21.17 12.16
N PRO A 177 -22.69 -22.45 12.46
CA PRO A 177 -21.50 -22.82 13.24
C PRO A 177 -20.19 -22.75 12.44
N ASP A 178 -20.24 -22.38 11.15
CA ASP A 178 -19.07 -22.31 10.30
C ASP A 178 -18.09 -21.24 10.78
N ALA A 179 -16.80 -21.56 10.72
CA ALA A 179 -15.75 -20.58 10.97
C ALA A 179 -15.81 -19.44 9.95
N ALA A 180 -15.46 -18.22 10.39
CA ALA A 180 -15.27 -17.10 9.49
C ALA A 180 -14.12 -17.39 8.51
N LYS A 181 -14.23 -16.83 7.30
CA LYS A 181 -13.24 -16.95 6.23
C LYS A 181 -12.55 -15.61 6.03
N ILE A 182 -11.26 -15.65 5.73
CA ILE A 182 -10.53 -14.43 5.36
C ILE A 182 -11.04 -13.93 4.01
N ALA A 183 -11.56 -12.71 3.97
CA ALA A 183 -11.96 -12.06 2.72
C ALA A 183 -10.82 -11.19 2.18
N LEU A 184 -10.22 -10.36 3.04
CA LEU A 184 -9.17 -9.41 2.68
C LEU A 184 -8.15 -9.30 3.82
N LYS A 185 -6.86 -9.34 3.49
CA LYS A 185 -5.75 -9.03 4.38
C LYS A 185 -4.91 -7.90 3.80
N ALA A 186 -4.57 -6.91 4.61
CA ALA A 186 -3.47 -5.97 4.35
C ALA A 186 -2.34 -6.31 5.32
N ASP A 187 -1.21 -6.77 4.77
CA ASP A 187 -0.06 -7.22 5.55
C ASP A 187 0.91 -6.07 5.90
N VAL A 188 1.77 -6.29 6.89
CA VAL A 188 2.76 -5.32 7.39
C VAL A 188 3.72 -4.83 6.30
N ASN A 189 3.97 -5.66 5.29
CA ASN A 189 4.82 -5.33 4.16
C ASN A 189 4.08 -4.52 3.06
N GLY A 190 2.82 -4.17 3.30
CA GLY A 190 1.96 -3.44 2.37
C GLY A 190 1.41 -4.29 1.23
N ASN A 191 1.43 -5.61 1.36
CA ASN A 191 0.84 -6.54 0.40
C ASN A 191 -0.64 -6.77 0.75
N VAL A 192 -1.47 -7.01 -0.27
CA VAL A 192 -2.91 -7.30 -0.09
C VAL A 192 -3.22 -8.73 -0.52
N GLY A 193 -3.87 -9.48 0.37
CA GLY A 193 -4.39 -10.82 0.10
C GLY A 193 -5.90 -10.81 -0.05
N ILE A 194 -6.44 -11.51 -1.05
CA ILE A 194 -7.87 -11.84 -1.18
C ILE A 194 -8.02 -13.34 -1.02
N GLY A 195 -8.73 -13.79 0.01
CA GLY A 195 -8.89 -15.21 0.32
C GLY A 195 -7.64 -15.92 0.86
N THR A 196 -6.59 -15.18 1.21
CA THR A 196 -5.33 -15.74 1.75
C THR A 196 -4.78 -14.89 2.90
N GLU A 197 -4.17 -15.54 3.88
CA GLU A 197 -3.48 -14.90 5.00
C GLU A 197 -1.99 -14.61 4.71
N ASN A 198 -1.44 -15.16 3.63
CA ASN A 198 -0.02 -15.08 3.30
C ASN A 198 0.17 -14.52 1.88
N PRO A 199 -0.08 -13.21 1.66
CA PRO A 199 0.13 -12.61 0.34
C PRO A 199 1.63 -12.53 0.01
N SER A 200 2.05 -13.25 -1.03
CA SER A 200 3.44 -13.26 -1.52
C SER A 200 3.77 -12.08 -2.42
N GLU A 201 2.75 -11.46 -3.03
CA GLU A 201 2.88 -10.36 -3.98
C GLU A 201 2.09 -9.14 -3.51
N LYS A 202 2.26 -8.00 -4.20
CA LYS A 202 1.48 -6.78 -3.88
C LYS A 202 -0.03 -7.03 -3.87
N LEU A 203 -0.49 -7.91 -4.75
CA LEU A 203 -1.84 -8.46 -4.72
C LEU A 203 -1.77 -9.98 -4.93
N SER A 204 -2.15 -10.76 -3.93
CA SER A 204 -2.31 -12.21 -4.02
C SER A 204 -3.79 -12.58 -3.91
N VAL A 205 -4.30 -13.36 -4.86
CA VAL A 205 -5.69 -13.83 -4.86
C VAL A 205 -5.70 -15.35 -4.81
N ALA A 206 -6.22 -15.92 -3.73
CA ALA A 206 -6.43 -17.37 -3.61
C ALA A 206 -7.77 -17.75 -4.26
N GLY A 207 -7.81 -17.69 -5.59
CA GLY A 207 -9.00 -18.01 -6.36
C GLY A 207 -8.99 -17.35 -7.74
N THR A 208 -10.15 -17.30 -8.37
CA THR A 208 -10.31 -16.74 -9.71
C THR A 208 -10.65 -15.25 -9.66
N VAL A 209 -10.00 -14.46 -10.51
CA VAL A 209 -10.35 -13.06 -10.74
C VAL A 209 -11.26 -12.96 -11.96
N LEU A 210 -12.49 -12.48 -11.77
CA LEU A 210 -13.38 -12.11 -12.87
C LEU A 210 -13.30 -10.60 -13.10
N ALA A 211 -12.91 -10.19 -14.31
CA ALA A 211 -12.77 -8.78 -14.68
C ALA A 211 -13.42 -8.49 -16.04
N LYS A 212 -14.02 -7.30 -16.20
CA LYS A 212 -14.54 -6.85 -17.50
C LYS A 212 -13.43 -6.48 -18.49
N LYS A 213 -12.32 -5.93 -17.98
CA LYS A 213 -11.16 -5.50 -18.77
C LYS A 213 -9.92 -5.48 -17.87
N VAL A 214 -8.80 -5.94 -18.42
CA VAL A 214 -7.48 -5.88 -17.78
C VAL A 214 -6.52 -5.22 -18.76
N LYS A 215 -5.71 -4.26 -18.29
CA LYS A 215 -4.61 -3.65 -19.06
C LYS A 215 -3.31 -4.04 -18.39
N VAL A 216 -2.49 -4.84 -19.07
CA VAL A 216 -1.16 -5.26 -18.61
C VAL A 216 -0.12 -4.37 -19.28
N THR A 217 0.75 -3.74 -18.50
CA THR A 217 1.79 -2.82 -18.99
C THR A 217 3.15 -3.52 -19.09
N ALA A 218 3.23 -4.56 -19.91
CA ALA A 218 4.48 -5.27 -20.15
C ALA A 218 5.37 -4.48 -21.14
N THR A 219 6.69 -4.47 -20.94
CA THR A 219 7.66 -3.67 -21.73
C THR A 219 8.42 -4.51 -22.76
N GLY A 220 8.75 -3.99 -23.95
CA GLY A 220 9.49 -4.74 -24.98
C GLY A 220 8.56 -5.56 -25.87
N TRP A 221 7.77 -4.85 -26.67
CA TRP A 221 6.83 -5.45 -27.62
C TRP A 221 7.58 -6.00 -28.85
N PRO A 222 7.17 -7.15 -29.42
CA PRO A 222 8.00 -7.90 -30.36
C PRO A 222 8.14 -7.36 -31.78
N ASP A 223 7.69 -6.13 -32.08
CA ASP A 223 7.74 -5.50 -33.41
C ASP A 223 9.13 -5.59 -34.10
N TYR A 224 10.20 -5.77 -33.33
CA TYR A 224 11.56 -6.02 -33.82
C TYR A 224 11.70 -7.27 -34.71
N VAL A 225 10.73 -8.19 -34.73
CA VAL A 225 10.77 -9.38 -35.62
C VAL A 225 10.80 -8.97 -37.10
N PHE A 226 10.25 -7.80 -37.43
CA PHE A 226 10.25 -7.27 -38.79
C PHE A 226 11.48 -6.42 -39.14
N ASP A 227 12.39 -6.21 -38.20
CA ASP A 227 13.61 -5.45 -38.46
C ASP A 227 14.55 -6.21 -39.41
N ALA A 228 15.26 -5.48 -40.27
CA ALA A 228 16.18 -6.07 -41.26
C ALA A 228 17.33 -6.90 -40.62
N GLY A 229 17.65 -6.65 -39.35
CA GLY A 229 18.65 -7.40 -38.59
C GLY A 229 18.11 -8.62 -37.86
N TYR A 230 16.80 -8.90 -37.92
CA TYR A 230 16.21 -10.03 -37.23
C TYR A 230 16.62 -11.35 -37.87
N SER A 231 17.29 -12.20 -37.09
CA SER A 231 17.69 -13.54 -37.53
C SER A 231 16.54 -14.52 -37.31
N LEU A 232 15.62 -14.61 -38.26
CA LEU A 232 14.54 -15.60 -38.26
C LEU A 232 15.13 -17.02 -38.23
N PRO A 233 14.79 -17.87 -37.24
CA PRO A 233 15.20 -19.27 -37.23
C PRO A 233 14.79 -19.99 -38.52
N SER A 234 15.47 -21.08 -38.89
CA SER A 234 14.97 -21.93 -39.97
C SER A 234 13.90 -22.89 -39.47
N LEU A 235 12.94 -23.27 -40.33
CA LEU A 235 11.94 -24.28 -39.98
C LEU A 235 12.56 -25.63 -39.57
N GLN A 236 13.74 -25.97 -40.11
CA GLN A 236 14.48 -27.16 -39.71
C GLN A 236 14.99 -27.07 -38.26
N GLN A 237 15.52 -25.91 -37.85
CA GLN A 237 15.94 -25.68 -36.46
C GLN A 237 14.74 -25.70 -35.51
N VAL A 238 13.62 -25.09 -35.92
CA VAL A 238 12.38 -25.12 -35.14
C VAL A 238 11.85 -26.56 -34.99
N GLU A 239 11.84 -27.34 -36.06
CA GLU A 239 11.44 -28.76 -36.04
C GLU A 239 12.33 -29.59 -35.10
N GLN A 240 13.65 -29.41 -35.17
CA GLN A 240 14.59 -30.08 -34.28
C GLN A 240 14.33 -29.72 -32.82
N TYR A 241 14.06 -28.44 -32.52
CA TYR A 241 13.74 -28.02 -31.17
C TYR A 241 12.43 -28.65 -30.67
N ILE A 242 11.38 -28.67 -31.49
CA ILE A 242 10.10 -29.28 -31.13
C ILE A 242 10.27 -30.78 -30.86
N LYS A 243 11.03 -31.50 -31.69
CA LYS A 243 11.29 -32.94 -31.48
C LYS A 243 12.03 -33.21 -30.18
N ALA A 244 12.92 -32.30 -29.76
CA ALA A 244 13.69 -32.43 -28.53
C ALA A 244 12.91 -32.01 -27.27
N ASN A 245 12.06 -30.99 -27.35
CA ASN A 245 11.47 -30.33 -26.17
C ASN A 245 9.94 -30.44 -26.09
N ASN A 246 9.26 -30.87 -27.15
CA ASN A 246 7.79 -30.96 -27.25
C ASN A 246 7.04 -29.62 -27.05
N HIS A 247 7.71 -28.49 -27.22
CA HIS A 247 7.10 -27.15 -27.26
C HIS A 247 7.90 -26.24 -28.20
N LEU A 248 7.36 -25.05 -28.49
CA LEU A 248 8.06 -24.05 -29.30
C LEU A 248 9.20 -23.40 -28.53
N PRO A 249 10.26 -22.93 -29.22
CA PRO A 249 11.29 -22.10 -28.58
C PRO A 249 10.67 -20.91 -27.85
N GLU A 250 11.20 -20.57 -26.67
CA GLU A 250 10.77 -19.45 -25.80
C GLU A 250 9.34 -19.57 -25.22
N VAL A 251 8.55 -20.55 -25.64
CA VAL A 251 7.28 -20.89 -25.01
C VAL A 251 7.58 -21.84 -23.85
N PRO A 252 7.16 -21.54 -22.62
CA PRO A 252 7.43 -22.41 -21.48
C PRO A 252 6.71 -23.75 -21.62
N SER A 253 7.32 -24.79 -21.09
CA SER A 253 6.75 -26.13 -21.05
C SER A 253 5.57 -26.21 -20.07
N ALA A 254 4.70 -27.20 -20.26
CA ALA A 254 3.58 -27.44 -19.35
C ALA A 254 4.03 -27.70 -17.90
N ALA A 255 5.20 -28.33 -17.70
CA ALA A 255 5.76 -28.60 -16.39
C ALA A 255 6.23 -27.32 -15.68
N GLU A 256 6.85 -26.39 -16.41
CA GLU A 256 7.25 -25.08 -15.90
C GLU A 256 6.04 -24.24 -15.51
N VAL A 257 4.99 -24.20 -16.36
CA VAL A 257 3.75 -23.46 -16.08
C VAL A 257 3.01 -24.06 -14.88
N ALA A 258 2.99 -25.38 -14.73
CA ALA A 258 2.35 -26.03 -13.58
C ALA A 258 3.05 -25.71 -12.25
N THR A 259 4.35 -25.46 -12.28
CA THR A 259 5.17 -25.21 -11.08
C THR A 259 5.21 -23.73 -10.73
N ASN A 260 5.42 -22.86 -11.72
CA ASN A 260 5.71 -21.44 -11.52
C ASN A 260 4.56 -20.51 -11.90
N GLY A 261 3.49 -21.04 -12.50
CA GLY A 261 2.45 -20.24 -13.15
C GLY A 261 2.94 -19.62 -14.47
N GLN A 262 2.14 -18.70 -15.02
CA GLN A 262 2.45 -17.99 -16.25
C GLN A 262 2.11 -16.51 -16.11
N ASP A 263 3.07 -15.64 -16.45
CA ASP A 263 2.79 -14.21 -16.59
C ASP A 263 1.99 -13.96 -17.88
N LEU A 264 0.83 -13.32 -17.73
CA LEU A 264 -0.09 -13.03 -18.83
C LEU A 264 0.49 -12.03 -19.85
N GLY A 265 1.26 -11.05 -19.39
CA GLY A 265 1.88 -10.05 -20.24
C GLY A 265 3.02 -10.64 -21.07
N GLU A 266 3.91 -11.40 -20.44
CA GLU A 266 5.02 -12.06 -21.12
C GLU A 266 4.52 -13.13 -22.09
N MET A 267 3.51 -13.92 -21.72
CA MET A 267 2.94 -14.91 -22.64
C MET A 267 2.37 -14.24 -23.89
N ASN A 268 1.64 -13.13 -23.73
CA ASN A 268 1.07 -12.40 -24.87
C ASN A 268 2.15 -11.86 -25.81
N LYS A 269 3.29 -11.40 -25.29
CA LYS A 269 4.44 -11.01 -26.12
C LYS A 269 5.04 -12.20 -26.87
N VAL A 270 5.29 -13.31 -26.17
CA VAL A 270 5.84 -14.52 -26.79
C VAL A 270 4.90 -15.00 -27.90
N LEU A 271 3.59 -15.05 -27.64
CA LEU A 271 2.58 -15.41 -28.63
C LEU A 271 2.62 -14.48 -29.84
N LEU A 272 2.67 -13.16 -29.63
CA LEU A 272 2.75 -12.20 -30.74
C LEU A 272 4.03 -12.38 -31.54
N LYS A 273 5.19 -12.53 -30.89
CA LYS A 273 6.46 -12.85 -31.56
C LYS A 273 6.32 -14.07 -32.45
N LYS A 274 5.70 -15.15 -31.96
CA LYS A 274 5.49 -16.37 -32.75
C LYS A 274 4.52 -16.17 -33.91
N ILE A 275 3.51 -15.31 -33.77
CA ILE A 275 2.62 -14.92 -34.87
C ILE A 275 3.38 -14.14 -35.96
N GLU A 276 4.28 -13.24 -35.56
CA GLU A 276 5.09 -12.45 -36.49
C GLU A 276 6.12 -13.32 -37.22
N GLU A 277 6.82 -14.21 -36.51
CA GLU A 277 7.71 -15.21 -37.12
C GLU A 277 6.96 -16.12 -38.10
N LEU A 278 5.78 -16.61 -37.70
CA LEU A 278 4.90 -17.39 -38.57
C LEU A 278 4.52 -16.61 -39.83
N THR A 279 4.21 -15.32 -39.69
CA THR A 279 3.89 -14.44 -40.82
C THR A 279 5.06 -14.32 -41.79
N LEU A 280 6.30 -14.19 -41.30
CA LEU A 280 7.49 -14.18 -42.15
C LEU A 280 7.70 -15.50 -42.88
N TYR A 281 7.54 -16.65 -42.22
CA TYR A 281 7.61 -17.95 -42.89
C TYR A 281 6.58 -18.09 -44.01
N LEU A 282 5.34 -17.62 -43.79
CA LEU A 282 4.29 -17.66 -44.80
C LEU A 282 4.62 -16.76 -46.00
N ILE A 283 5.17 -15.56 -45.77
CA ILE A 283 5.62 -14.66 -46.84
C ILE A 283 6.73 -15.33 -47.66
N HIS A 284 7.76 -15.89 -47.02
CA HIS A 284 8.84 -16.60 -47.71
C HIS A 284 8.33 -17.81 -48.50
N GLN A 285 7.40 -18.56 -47.92
CA GLN A 285 6.81 -19.73 -48.57
C GLN A 285 5.98 -19.33 -49.81
N GLN A 286 5.20 -18.25 -49.73
CA GLN A 286 4.43 -17.72 -50.85
C GLN A 286 5.34 -17.24 -51.98
N GLN A 287 6.40 -16.49 -51.65
CA GLN A 287 7.39 -16.04 -52.62
C GLN A 287 8.03 -17.22 -53.38
N LYS A 288 8.39 -18.29 -52.65
CA LYS A 288 8.92 -19.50 -53.26
C LYS A 288 7.92 -20.16 -54.23
N TYR A 289 6.65 -20.26 -53.85
CA TYR A 289 5.63 -20.81 -54.73
C TYR A 289 5.42 -19.96 -55.99
N ASP A 290 5.42 -18.63 -55.86
CA ASP A 290 5.27 -17.73 -57.00
C ASP A 290 6.44 -17.85 -57.97
N GLU A 291 7.66 -18.00 -57.45
CA GLU A 291 8.87 -18.26 -58.25
C GLU A 291 8.80 -19.62 -58.98
N GLU A 292 8.40 -20.68 -58.30
CA GLU A 292 8.22 -22.02 -58.89
C GLU A 292 7.15 -22.00 -59.98
N ILE A 293 5.99 -21.37 -59.72
CA ILE A 293 4.90 -21.22 -60.70
C ILE A 293 5.37 -20.42 -61.91
N ALA A 294 6.12 -19.33 -61.71
CA ALA A 294 6.67 -18.53 -62.79
C ALA A 294 7.68 -19.33 -63.64
N GLY A 295 8.50 -20.16 -62.99
CA GLY A 295 9.43 -21.09 -63.63
C GLY A 295 8.70 -22.12 -64.49
N LEU A 296 7.72 -22.82 -63.91
CA LEU A 296 6.92 -23.83 -64.60
C LEU A 296 6.15 -23.24 -65.79
N LYS A 297 5.58 -22.03 -65.66
CA LYS A 297 4.93 -21.33 -66.78
C LYS A 297 5.89 -21.08 -67.95
N LYS A 298 7.14 -20.67 -67.68
CA LYS A 298 8.15 -20.48 -68.72
C LYS A 298 8.53 -21.79 -69.42
N GLU A 299 8.61 -22.89 -68.68
CA GLU A 299 8.91 -24.21 -69.24
C GLU A 299 7.77 -24.74 -70.12
N VAL A 300 6.53 -24.61 -69.65
CA VAL A 300 5.32 -24.97 -70.43
C VAL A 300 5.27 -24.18 -71.75
N GLU A 301 5.58 -22.89 -71.74
CA GLU A 301 5.63 -22.07 -72.96
C GLU A 301 6.76 -22.49 -73.92
N LYS A 302 7.90 -22.98 -73.42
CA LYS A 302 8.98 -23.53 -74.27
C LYS A 302 8.56 -24.86 -74.90
N LEU A 303 7.88 -25.72 -74.15
CA LEU A 303 7.42 -27.03 -74.65
C LEU A 303 6.32 -26.89 -75.71
N LYS A 304 5.41 -25.92 -75.58
CA LYS A 304 4.38 -25.62 -76.59
C LYS A 304 4.92 -25.10 -77.94
N LYS A 305 6.17 -24.61 -77.96
CA LYS A 305 6.82 -24.07 -79.17
C LYS A 305 7.69 -25.10 -79.91
N LYS A 306 7.85 -26.30 -79.37
CA LYS A 306 8.45 -27.45 -80.04
C LYS A 306 7.37 -28.27 -80.73
#